data_AF-A0A1Y0INI8-F1
#
_entry.id   AF-A0A1Y0INI8-F1
#
_cell.length_a   1.000
_cell.length_b   1.000
_cell.length_c   1.000
_cell.angle_alpha   90.00
_cell.angle_beta   90.00
_cell.angle_gamma   90.00
#
_symmetry.space_group_name_H-M   'P 1'
#
loop_
_entity.id
_entity.type
_entity.pdbx_description
1 polymer ?
#
loop_
_entity_poly.entity_id
_entity_poly.type
_entity_poly.pdbx_seq_one_letter_code
_entity_poly.pdbx_strand_id
1 'polypeptide(L)'
;MGVTWEESYTGQLRQMVGHQKLIIPSVRAMLCNEQGHALYIARRGEGSWGMPAGSSRELRFFAPEELPERIAPAIVPILRAYLKR
;
A
#
# COMPACT_ATOMS: atom_id res chain seq x y z
N MET A 1 -6.62 -10.75 -13.52
CA MET A 1 -6.72 -9.46 -14.26
C MET A 1 -6.90 -8.37 -13.22
N GLY A 2 -6.07 -7.32 -13.26
CA GLY A 2 -6.22 -6.18 -12.35
C GLY A 2 -7.44 -5.35 -12.72
N VAL A 3 -7.99 -4.64 -11.74
CA VAL A 3 -9.09 -3.68 -11.95
C VAL A 3 -8.55 -2.49 -12.76
N THR A 4 -9.28 -2.00 -13.76
CA THR A 4 -8.90 -0.78 -14.49
C THR A 4 -9.04 0.45 -13.59
N TRP A 5 -8.50 1.60 -14.00
CA TRP A 5 -8.65 2.83 -13.21
C TRP A 5 -10.12 3.24 -13.11
N GLU A 6 -10.85 3.17 -14.22
CA GLU A 6 -12.25 3.54 -14.37
C GLU A 6 -13.15 2.70 -13.45
N GLU A 7 -12.85 1.41 -13.32
CA GLU A 7 -13.55 0.49 -12.43
C GLU A 7 -13.18 0.65 -10.95
N SER A 8 -12.06 1.33 -10.64
CA SER A 8 -11.64 1.53 -9.26
C SER A 8 -12.57 2.49 -8.49
N TYR A 9 -12.64 2.35 -7.17
CA TYR A 9 -13.42 3.26 -6.31
C TYR A 9 -13.09 4.74 -6.56
N THR A 10 -11.81 5.07 -6.68
CA THR A 10 -11.36 6.43 -6.96
C THR A 10 -11.75 6.90 -8.36
N GLY A 11 -11.69 6.02 -9.36
CA GLY A 11 -12.11 6.32 -10.73
C GLY A 11 -13.61 6.62 -10.82
N GLN A 12 -14.43 5.79 -10.17
CA GLN A 12 -15.88 6.00 -10.10
C GLN A 12 -16.24 7.30 -9.38
N LEU A 13 -15.58 7.63 -8.26
CA LEU A 13 -15.76 8.93 -7.60
C LEU A 13 -15.38 10.10 -8.51
N ARG A 14 -14.27 9.97 -9.26
CA ARG A 14 -13.82 11.01 -10.20
C ARG A 14 -14.85 11.24 -11.31
N GLN A 15 -15.49 10.19 -11.82
CA GLN A 15 -16.57 10.33 -12.81
C GLN A 15 -17.76 11.12 -12.26
N MET A 16 -18.10 10.95 -10.98
CA MET A 16 -19.24 11.65 -10.36
C MET A 16 -18.97 13.13 -10.04
N VAL A 17 -17.75 13.48 -9.61
CA VAL A 17 -17.45 14.84 -9.12
C VAL A 17 -16.68 15.72 -10.11
N GLY A 18 -16.42 15.24 -11.34
CA GLY A 18 -15.69 15.98 -12.36
C GLY A 18 -14.29 16.38 -11.89
N HIS A 19 -13.90 17.66 -11.97
CA HIS A 19 -12.59 18.14 -11.51
C HIS A 19 -12.55 18.60 -10.05
N GLN A 20 -13.63 18.42 -9.28
CA GLN A 20 -13.66 18.86 -7.90
C GLN A 20 -12.61 18.14 -7.03
N LYS A 21 -12.19 18.80 -5.94
CA LYS A 21 -11.22 18.25 -5.00
C LYS A 21 -11.77 16.94 -4.42
N LEU A 22 -10.95 15.89 -4.47
CA LEU A 22 -11.21 14.60 -3.82
C LEU A 22 -10.21 14.40 -2.69
N ILE A 23 -10.71 14.08 -1.49
CA ILE A 23 -9.88 13.69 -0.35
C ILE A 23 -9.89 12.17 -0.27
N ILE A 24 -8.71 11.55 -0.42
CA ILE A 24 -8.57 10.09 -0.44
C ILE A 24 -7.69 9.67 0.74
N PRO A 25 -8.26 9.00 1.76
CA PRO A 25 -7.49 8.40 2.83
C PRO A 25 -6.43 7.45 2.27
N SER A 26 -5.19 7.63 2.71
CA SER A 26 -4.05 6.86 2.23
C SER A 26 -3.10 6.57 3.38
N VAL A 27 -2.38 5.47 3.26
CA VAL A 27 -1.31 5.10 4.20
C VAL A 27 0.03 5.11 3.52
N ARG A 28 1.07 5.33 4.33
CA ARG A 28 2.46 5.27 3.93
C ARG A 28 3.21 4.44 4.95
N ALA A 29 4.02 3.52 4.47
CA ALA A 29 4.85 2.67 5.31
C ALA A 29 6.31 3.11 5.19
N MET A 30 6.99 3.22 6.32
CA MET A 30 8.44 3.35 6.37
C MET A 30 9.02 2.01 6.82
N LEU A 31 9.75 1.35 5.91
CA LEU A 31 10.41 0.08 6.19
C LEU A 31 11.89 0.34 6.30
N CYS A 32 12.47 0.02 7.46
CA CYS A 32 13.91 0.13 7.70
C CYS A 32 14.52 -1.27 7.84
N ASN A 33 15.73 -1.47 7.31
CA ASN A 33 16.52 -2.66 7.61
C ASN A 33 17.31 -2.49 8.93
N GLU A 34 18.03 -3.53 9.36
CA GLU A 34 18.83 -3.50 10.60
C GLU A 34 19.97 -2.47 10.57
N GLN A 35 20.39 -2.05 9.38
CA GLN A 35 21.46 -1.05 9.19
C GLN A 35 20.91 0.38 9.20
N GLY A 36 19.60 0.55 9.39
CA GLY A 36 18.95 1.86 9.38
C GLY A 36 18.63 2.42 7.98
N HIS A 37 18.82 1.64 6.91
CA HIS A 37 18.44 2.04 5.55
C HIS A 37 16.94 1.94 5.35
N ALA A 38 16.34 2.92 4.66
CA ALA A 38 14.91 2.96 4.36
C ALA A 38 14.58 2.49 2.94
N LEU A 39 13.50 1.72 2.79
CA LEU A 39 13.01 1.24 1.50
C LEU A 39 12.23 2.33 0.74
N TYR A 40 12.58 2.54 -0.53
CA TYR A 40 11.87 3.42 -1.46
C TYR A 40 11.52 2.66 -2.75
N ILE A 41 10.41 3.06 -3.38
CA ILE A 41 9.98 2.58 -4.69
C ILE A 41 10.20 3.65 -5.74
N ALA A 42 10.72 3.25 -6.91
CA ALA A 42 10.82 4.14 -8.06
C ALA A 42 9.42 4.45 -8.59
N ARG A 43 9.09 5.73 -8.75
CA ARG A 43 7.81 6.17 -9.30
C ARG A 43 7.88 6.17 -10.82
N ARG A 44 6.99 5.41 -11.46
CA ARG A 44 6.93 5.31 -12.91
C ARG A 44 6.60 6.68 -13.52
N GLY A 45 7.44 7.17 -14.43
CA GLY A 45 7.21 8.41 -15.19
C GLY A 45 7.77 9.70 -14.59
N GLU A 46 7.98 9.78 -13.27
CA GLU A 46 8.41 11.03 -12.60
C GLU A 46 9.91 11.07 -12.29
N GLY A 47 10.66 9.99 -12.54
CA GLY A 47 12.09 9.90 -12.24
C GLY A 47 12.43 10.04 -10.75
N SER A 48 11.43 9.97 -9.88
CA SER A 48 11.53 10.23 -8.46
C SER A 48 11.33 8.95 -7.64
N TRP A 49 11.88 8.95 -6.44
CA TRP A 49 11.71 7.88 -5.46
C TRP A 49 10.65 8.29 -4.44
N GLY A 50 9.79 7.35 -4.05
CA GLY A 50 8.79 7.58 -3.01
C GLY A 50 8.75 6.43 -2.02
N MET A 51 8.32 6.71 -0.79
CA MET A 51 8.01 5.63 0.15
C MET A 51 6.83 4.79 -0.36
N PRO A 52 6.81 3.48 -0.06
CA PRO A 52 5.64 2.64 -0.31
C PRO A 52 4.38 3.27 0.30
N ALA A 53 3.37 3.48 -0.54
CA ALA A 53 2.11 4.12 -0.15
C ALA A 53 0.98 3.61 -1.02
N GLY A 54 -0.24 3.66 -0.47
CA GLY A 54 -1.45 3.25 -1.18
C GLY A 54 -2.70 3.75 -0.47
N SER A 55 -3.80 3.82 -1.22
CA SER A 55 -5.12 3.97 -0.61
C SER A 55 -5.50 2.66 0.08
N SER A 56 -6.19 2.77 1.21
CA SER A 56 -6.66 1.61 1.97
C SER A 56 -8.13 1.77 2.29
N ARG A 57 -8.88 0.68 2.14
CA ARG A 57 -10.28 0.63 2.57
C ARG A 57 -10.40 0.40 4.08
N GLU A 58 -9.47 -0.36 4.62
CA GLU A 58 -9.48 -0.80 6.02
C GLU A 58 -8.05 -0.98 6.53
N LEU A 59 -7.83 -0.66 7.79
CA LEU A 59 -6.55 -0.77 8.49
C LEU A 59 -6.81 -1.33 9.88
N ARG A 60 -6.00 -2.30 10.28
CA ARG A 60 -6.04 -2.92 11.61
C ARG A 60 -4.63 -3.28 12.05
N PHE A 61 -4.40 -3.23 13.36
CA PHE A 61 -3.22 -3.85 13.96
C PHE A 61 -3.53 -5.33 14.20
N PHE A 62 -2.55 -6.19 13.95
CA PHE A 62 -2.64 -7.63 14.21
C PHE A 62 -1.43 -8.04 15.04
N ALA A 63 -1.65 -8.83 16.09
CA ALA A 63 -0.56 -9.58 16.69
C ALA A 63 -0.05 -10.64 15.69
N PRO A 64 1.22 -11.06 15.75
CA PRO A 64 1.78 -12.11 14.88
C PRO A 64 0.92 -13.38 14.79
N GLU A 65 0.36 -13.80 15.91
CA GLU A 65 -0.50 -14.96 16.09
C GLU A 65 -1.95 -14.75 15.61
N GLU A 66 -2.34 -13.50 15.33
CA GLU A 66 -3.69 -13.12 14.90
C GLU A 66 -3.74 -12.67 13.43
N LEU A 67 -2.67 -12.91 12.66
CA LEU A 67 -2.61 -12.52 11.26
C LEU A 67 -3.77 -13.13 10.45
N PRO A 68 -4.38 -12.37 9.52
CA PRO A 68 -5.51 -12.86 8.73
C PRO A 68 -5.08 -14.03 7.82
N GLU A 69 -5.98 -14.98 7.59
CA GLU A 69 -5.70 -16.16 6.76
C GLU A 69 -5.25 -15.80 5.33
N ARG A 70 -5.77 -14.70 4.79
CA ARG A 70 -5.50 -14.26 3.42
C ARG A 70 -4.63 -13.01 3.41
N ILE A 71 -3.33 -13.24 3.25
CA ILE A 71 -2.32 -12.19 3.06
C ILE A 71 -1.92 -12.15 1.58
N ALA A 72 -1.62 -10.95 1.07
CA ALA A 72 -1.08 -10.81 -0.28
C ALA A 72 0.19 -11.69 -0.43
N PRO A 73 0.28 -12.57 -1.45
CA PRO A 73 1.38 -13.54 -1.56
C PRO A 73 2.78 -12.91 -1.53
N ALA A 74 2.93 -11.69 -2.05
CA ALA A 74 4.18 -10.95 -2.04
C ALA A 74 4.65 -10.52 -0.63
N ILE A 75 3.73 -10.41 0.34
CA ILE A 75 4.02 -9.95 1.71
C ILE A 75 4.40 -11.13 2.63
N VAL A 76 3.93 -12.34 2.34
CA VAL A 76 4.14 -13.53 3.18
C VAL A 76 5.63 -13.80 3.48
N PRO A 77 6.57 -13.75 2.50
CA PRO A 77 7.99 -13.97 2.79
C PRO A 77 8.59 -12.91 3.72
N ILE A 78 8.17 -11.65 3.57
CA ILE A 78 8.64 -10.52 4.38
C ILE A 78 8.17 -10.69 5.83
N LEU A 79 6.88 -10.99 6.03
CA LEU A 79 6.33 -11.25 7.36
C LEU A 79 7.02 -12.43 8.04
N ARG A 80 7.25 -13.54 7.33
CA ARG A 80 7.96 -14.71 7.88
C ARG A 80 9.40 -14.39 8.28
N ALA A 81 10.10 -13.57 7.50
CA ALA A 81 11.46 -13.14 7.85
C ALA A 81 11.47 -12.26 9.11
N TYR A 82 10.47 -11.38 9.25
CA TYR A 82 10.31 -10.52 10.42
C TYR A 82 9.98 -11.30 11.69
N LEU A 83 9.04 -12.25 11.61
CA LEU A 83 8.58 -13.05 12.75
C LEU A 83 9.57 -14.14 13.21
N LYS A 84 10.56 -14.48 12.40
CA LYS A 84 11.62 -15.44 12.74
C LYS A 84 12.84 -14.79 13.41
N ARG A 85 12.76 -13.51 13.74
CA ARG A 85 13.73 -12.83 14.60
C ARG A 85 13.43 -13.09 16.06
#